data_AF-A0A3Q7RMK9-F1
#
_entry.id   AF-A0A3Q7RMK9-F1
#
_cell.length_a   1.000
_cell.length_b   1.000
_cell.length_c   1.000
_cell.angle_alpha   90.00
_cell.angle_beta   90.00
_cell.angle_gamma   90.00
#
_symmetry.space_group_name_H-M   'P 1'
#
loop_
_entity.id
_entity.type
_entity.pdbx_description
1 polymer ?
#
loop_
_entity_poly.entity_id
_entity_poly.type
_entity_poly.pdbx_seq_one_letter_code
_entity_poly.pdbx_strand_id
1 'polypeptide(L)'
;MTRKAACGERCIPVTWLCNGQQDCPDGSDEQCAANTLTNTSSSLPLEHYPRPAEEVCRGHPRAWQCDNGKCISVSWLCDGAGDLPGRSDEVNCEVSTACPGQKVRCPGHSQCREAWELCDVHADRGDGLDEACCSPKRCLVGQWRCRNQVCVTDSWRCNGVNDCEDFSDKDACASCPEGMVRCDEGKCILESLMCDGEADCADGADEPTTCGKNCSLANGGCERQCRDTTWGVQCSCGAGWRLQPDGQSCADIDECSKAYGPCGQLCRNVPGSYSCACVQGHQLYNGTSCRVTDDAVKILIAADRELGVLDRRTGLYETLIPIKSRPTSVAYDLERSMYFWGDEVLHVFILGQPNSVPLYPELKTVDSISLDWLTGQLYWGSSFVRVIGAGLSDGRGYVKILEKDLVPEQLIVFPTKKSLFWVNRAKKGRRTIEAAGMDGSDRKVLTAVHMEEPVGLTLDYVAGRLYWISECKEIAVRECRERTWYNVWMQTVRYRSYLYNVPVTPASPTTGFGLSVRGF
;
A
#
# COMPACT_ATOMS: atom_id res chain seq x y z
N MET A 1 2.24 -7.07 44.70
CA MET A 1 3.48 -7.77 44.30
C MET A 1 4.46 -7.80 45.48
N THR A 2 4.64 -8.97 46.11
CA THR A 2 5.66 -9.19 47.15
C THR A 2 7.04 -9.26 46.50
N ARG A 3 7.94 -8.32 46.84
CA ARG A 3 9.32 -8.32 46.34
C ARG A 3 10.09 -9.50 46.94
N LYS A 4 10.83 -10.24 46.11
CA LYS A 4 11.67 -11.37 46.51
C LYS A 4 13.15 -11.06 46.23
N ALA A 5 14.05 -11.49 47.11
CA ALA A 5 15.49 -11.42 46.97
C ALA A 5 16.05 -12.75 46.43
N ALA A 6 17.06 -12.67 45.56
CA ALA A 6 17.72 -13.85 45.00
C ALA A 6 18.69 -14.46 46.01
N CYS A 7 18.65 -15.78 46.13
CA CYS A 7 19.32 -16.59 47.15
C CYS A 7 19.82 -17.88 46.48
N GLY A 8 20.94 -17.78 45.76
CA GLY A 8 21.40 -18.84 44.86
C GLY A 8 20.35 -19.20 43.79
N GLU A 9 19.92 -20.46 43.74
CA GLU A 9 18.88 -20.96 42.82
C GLU A 9 17.44 -20.78 43.35
N ARG A 10 17.24 -20.08 44.47
CA ARG A 10 15.91 -19.83 45.07
C ARG A 10 15.68 -18.33 45.30
N CYS A 11 14.41 -17.97 45.51
CA CYS A 11 13.99 -16.60 45.82
C CYS A 11 13.30 -16.57 47.19
N ILE A 12 13.82 -15.77 48.13
CA ILE A 12 13.25 -15.55 49.47
C ILE A 12 12.52 -14.20 49.55
N PRO A 13 11.55 -14.00 50.47
CA PRO A 13 10.98 -12.68 50.73
C PRO A 13 12.06 -11.67 51.15
N VAL A 14 11.97 -10.42 50.68
CA VAL A 14 12.95 -9.37 51.03
C VAL A 14 13.03 -9.10 52.54
N THR A 15 11.97 -9.41 53.28
CA THR A 15 11.91 -9.32 54.75
C THR A 15 12.82 -10.32 55.47
N TRP A 16 13.41 -11.28 54.75
CA TRP A 16 14.28 -12.33 55.29
C TRP A 16 15.77 -12.05 55.04
N LEU A 17 16.10 -10.84 54.57
CA LEU A 17 17.49 -10.37 54.54
C LEU A 17 17.83 -9.72 55.89
N CYS A 18 18.98 -10.09 56.47
CA CYS A 18 19.51 -9.55 57.73
C CYS A 18 18.54 -9.71 58.92
N ASN A 19 17.74 -10.76 58.94
CA ASN A 19 16.76 -11.04 59.99
C ASN A 19 17.39 -11.83 61.16
N GLY A 20 18.67 -12.19 61.06
CA GLY A 20 19.41 -12.96 62.06
C GLY A 20 19.18 -14.46 61.96
N GLN A 21 18.52 -14.95 60.90
CA GLN A 21 18.27 -16.35 60.62
C GLN A 21 18.88 -16.71 59.28
N GLN A 22 19.54 -17.88 59.20
CA GLN A 22 20.13 -18.35 57.95
C GLN A 22 19.05 -19.02 57.10
N ASP A 23 18.36 -18.21 56.30
CA ASP A 23 17.32 -18.62 55.36
C ASP A 23 17.91 -18.98 53.98
N CYS A 24 19.09 -18.44 53.64
CA CYS A 24 19.86 -18.89 52.48
C CYS A 24 20.84 -20.03 52.80
N PRO A 25 20.95 -21.07 51.93
CA PRO A 25 21.87 -22.19 52.14
C PRO A 25 23.35 -21.79 52.23
N ASP A 26 23.72 -20.68 51.59
CA ASP A 26 25.05 -20.09 51.60
C ASP A 26 25.24 -18.99 52.66
N GLY A 27 24.18 -18.66 53.42
CA GLY A 27 24.18 -17.60 54.44
C GLY A 27 24.41 -16.19 53.89
N SER A 28 24.14 -15.98 52.60
CA SER A 28 24.29 -14.68 51.93
C SER A 28 23.27 -13.63 52.38
N ASP A 29 22.11 -14.09 52.85
CA ASP A 29 21.04 -13.27 53.43
C ASP A 29 21.45 -12.54 54.70
N GLU A 30 22.44 -13.05 55.44
CA GLU A 30 22.93 -12.48 56.70
C GLU A 30 24.26 -11.70 56.56
N GLN A 31 24.80 -11.60 55.35
CA GLN A 31 26.07 -10.91 55.06
C GLN A 31 25.86 -9.42 54.78
N CYS A 32 25.25 -8.73 55.73
CA CYS A 32 24.88 -7.31 55.60
C CYS A 32 26.04 -6.42 56.06
N ALA A 33 27.02 -6.23 55.17
CA ALA A 33 28.21 -5.43 55.45
C ALA A 33 27.85 -3.93 55.64
N ALA A 34 28.21 -3.38 56.79
CA ALA A 34 28.25 -1.95 57.03
C ALA A 34 29.33 -1.30 56.15
N ASN A 35 28.92 -0.49 55.18
CA ASN A 35 29.83 0.37 54.43
C ASN A 35 30.15 1.62 55.25
N THR A 36 31.33 1.67 55.88
CA THR A 36 32.18 2.88 55.87
C THR A 36 33.66 2.54 56.09
N LEU A 37 34.40 2.58 54.97
CA LEU A 37 35.73 3.18 54.77
C LEU A 37 36.95 2.67 55.57
N THR A 38 37.83 1.98 54.83
CA THR A 38 39.29 2.18 54.73
C THR A 38 40.13 2.57 55.97
N ASN A 39 41.15 1.73 56.21
CA ASN A 39 42.52 2.05 56.64
C ASN A 39 42.68 2.63 58.07
N THR A 40 43.29 1.94 59.04
CA THR A 40 44.73 1.59 59.08
C THR A 40 45.04 0.78 60.36
N SER A 41 46.20 0.12 60.33
CA SER A 41 46.88 -0.76 61.28
C SER A 41 46.87 -0.44 62.80
N SER A 42 46.89 -1.54 63.59
CA SER A 42 47.80 -1.86 64.71
C SER A 42 47.20 -2.13 66.13
N SER A 43 47.67 -3.25 66.70
CA SER A 43 47.82 -3.64 68.13
C SER A 43 46.62 -3.92 69.06
N LEU A 44 46.69 -5.12 69.70
CA LEU A 44 45.96 -5.65 70.89
C LEU A 44 46.19 -4.81 72.19
N PRO A 45 45.60 -5.12 73.38
CA PRO A 45 44.25 -5.59 73.76
C PRO A 45 43.63 -4.84 75.00
N LEU A 46 42.39 -5.22 75.37
CA LEU A 46 41.76 -5.21 76.71
C LEU A 46 41.29 -3.90 77.40
N GLU A 47 40.01 -3.98 77.79
CA GLU A 47 39.30 -3.38 78.94
C GLU A 47 38.55 -2.03 78.84
N HIS A 48 37.30 -2.12 79.37
CA HIS A 48 36.48 -1.09 80.02
C HIS A 48 35.77 -0.04 79.14
N TYR A 49 34.46 -0.24 78.89
CA TYR A 49 33.37 0.47 79.58
C TYR A 49 31.99 -0.10 79.13
N PRO A 50 30.92 0.11 79.92
CA PRO A 50 29.69 -0.68 80.01
C PRO A 50 28.58 -0.20 79.07
N ARG A 51 27.46 -0.93 79.05
CA ARG A 51 26.16 -0.49 78.52
C ARG A 51 25.86 0.95 78.96
N PRO A 52 25.39 1.84 78.07
CA PRO A 52 23.94 2.09 78.02
C PRO A 52 23.36 2.53 76.65
N ALA A 53 22.03 2.43 76.59
CA ALA A 53 21.07 3.31 75.93
C ALA A 53 20.88 3.29 74.39
N GLU A 54 19.74 2.73 74.03
CA GLU A 54 18.70 3.29 73.14
C GLU A 54 18.84 3.11 71.62
N GLU A 55 18.14 2.05 71.18
CA GLU A 55 17.77 1.68 69.83
C GLU A 55 16.87 2.75 69.18
N VAL A 56 17.39 3.38 68.13
CA VAL A 56 16.59 4.14 67.15
C VAL A 56 16.08 3.15 66.10
N CYS A 57 14.83 3.25 65.64
CA CYS A 57 14.22 2.36 64.61
C CYS A 57 14.95 2.43 63.24
N ARG A 58 16.21 1.95 63.18
CA ARG A 58 17.17 1.83 62.07
C ARG A 58 16.92 2.71 60.84
N GLY A 59 16.65 4.00 61.03
CA GLY A 59 16.48 4.99 59.96
C GLY A 59 15.53 4.62 58.83
N HIS A 60 14.55 3.72 59.04
CA HIS A 60 13.69 3.26 57.96
C HIS A 60 12.70 4.39 57.59
N PRO A 61 12.67 4.87 56.34
CA PRO A 61 11.97 6.11 55.94
C PRO A 61 10.43 6.05 56.01
N ARG A 62 9.87 4.96 56.55
CA ARG A 62 8.43 4.73 56.72
C ARG A 62 8.07 4.16 58.10
N ALA A 63 8.98 4.20 59.07
CA ALA A 63 8.71 3.79 60.44
C ALA A 63 8.80 5.00 61.39
N TRP A 64 7.80 5.18 62.25
CA TRP A 64 7.76 6.26 63.24
C TRP A 64 7.94 5.68 64.64
N GLN A 65 8.81 6.28 65.44
CA GLN A 65 9.15 5.82 66.79
C GLN A 65 8.35 6.62 67.81
N CYS A 66 7.58 5.92 68.64
CA CYS A 66 6.74 6.54 69.68
C CYS A 66 7.53 6.78 70.98
N ASP A 67 7.00 7.62 71.86
CA ASP A 67 7.61 8.02 73.16
C ASP A 67 7.87 6.85 74.13
N ASN A 68 7.26 5.70 73.89
CA ASN A 68 7.44 4.45 74.64
C ASN A 68 8.33 3.41 73.91
N GLY A 69 9.01 3.79 72.83
CA GLY A 69 9.99 2.98 72.12
C GLY A 69 9.43 1.95 71.13
N LYS A 70 8.11 1.90 70.90
CA LYS A 70 7.49 1.05 69.86
C LYS A 70 7.56 1.72 68.48
N CYS A 71 7.87 0.95 67.43
CA CYS A 71 7.88 1.44 66.04
C CYS A 71 6.57 1.07 65.33
N ILE A 72 5.82 2.05 64.81
CA ILE A 72 4.65 1.83 63.95
C ILE A 72 4.94 2.28 62.51
N SER A 73 4.13 1.83 61.55
CA SER A 73 4.22 2.34 60.18
C SER A 73 3.79 3.80 60.15
N VAL A 74 4.51 4.64 59.41
CA VAL A 74 4.13 6.05 59.18
C VAL A 74 2.74 6.15 58.53
N SER A 75 2.26 5.09 57.86
CA SER A 75 0.90 5.00 57.30
C SER A 75 -0.22 4.89 58.32
N TRP A 76 0.10 4.63 59.59
CA TRP A 76 -0.85 4.49 60.72
C TRP A 76 -0.76 5.70 61.67
N LEU A 77 -0.23 6.82 61.16
CA LEU A 77 -0.19 8.09 61.86
C LEU A 77 -1.33 8.94 61.30
N CYS A 78 -2.27 9.36 62.15
CA CYS A 78 -3.42 10.17 61.77
C CYS A 78 -4.32 9.50 60.69
N ASP A 79 -4.52 8.19 60.79
CA ASP A 79 -5.37 7.44 59.87
C ASP A 79 -6.82 7.29 60.38
N GLY A 80 -7.11 7.83 61.55
CA GLY A 80 -8.44 7.89 62.17
C GLY A 80 -8.75 6.68 63.06
N ALA A 81 -7.86 5.69 63.16
CA ALA A 81 -7.94 4.58 64.07
C ALA A 81 -6.99 4.79 65.26
N GLY A 82 -7.45 4.49 66.48
CA GLY A 82 -6.59 4.54 67.66
C GLY A 82 -5.85 3.21 67.82
N ASP A 83 -4.77 3.03 67.06
CA ASP A 83 -3.98 1.80 67.05
C ASP A 83 -3.03 1.72 68.26
N LEU A 84 -2.83 2.83 68.98
CA LEU A 84 -2.05 2.88 70.21
C LEU A 84 -2.87 3.13 71.49
N PRO A 85 -2.38 2.64 72.65
CA PRO A 85 -2.97 2.95 73.94
C PRO A 85 -2.94 4.46 74.21
N GLY A 86 -4.12 5.06 74.36
CA GLY A 86 -4.25 6.51 74.57
C GLY A 86 -4.39 7.34 73.30
N ARG A 87 -4.50 6.72 72.12
CA ARG A 87 -4.67 7.41 70.81
C ARG A 87 -3.55 8.40 70.49
N SER A 88 -2.33 8.11 70.94
CA SER A 88 -1.16 8.99 70.78
C SER A 88 -0.72 9.15 69.31
N ASP A 89 -1.08 8.19 68.47
CA ASP A 89 -0.99 8.17 67.01
C ASP A 89 -1.97 9.14 66.30
N GLU A 90 -2.97 9.65 67.03
CA GLU A 90 -4.06 10.48 66.50
C GLU A 90 -4.08 11.90 67.13
N VAL A 91 -2.99 12.32 67.78
CA VAL A 91 -2.84 13.66 68.40
C VAL A 91 -1.80 14.51 67.67
N ASN A 92 -2.08 15.81 67.56
CA ASN A 92 -1.25 16.83 66.89
C ASN A 92 -1.07 16.64 65.36
N CYS A 93 -2.11 16.12 64.69
CA CYS A 93 -2.18 15.93 63.22
C CYS A 93 -2.31 17.24 62.41
N GLU A 94 -2.37 18.39 63.07
CA GLU A 94 -2.59 19.71 62.46
C GLU A 94 -1.32 20.27 61.79
N VAL A 95 -0.14 19.77 62.15
CA VAL A 95 1.17 20.24 61.62
C VAL A 95 1.70 19.33 60.49
N SER A 96 1.08 18.18 60.26
CA SER A 96 1.41 17.25 59.17
C SER A 96 0.61 17.59 57.90
N THR A 97 1.28 18.14 56.89
CA THR A 97 0.67 18.62 55.63
C THR A 97 0.54 17.56 54.53
N ALA A 98 0.87 16.28 54.78
CA ALA A 98 0.82 15.23 53.75
C ALA A 98 0.40 13.86 54.30
N CYS A 99 -0.64 13.26 53.69
CA CYS A 99 -1.05 11.88 53.96
C CYS A 99 0.01 10.88 53.45
N PRO A 100 0.35 9.82 54.19
CA PRO A 100 1.28 8.79 53.74
C PRO A 100 0.65 7.89 52.66
N GLY A 101 1.29 7.76 51.49
CA GLY A 101 0.81 6.92 50.38
C GLY A 101 0.10 7.71 49.27
N GLN A 102 -0.70 7.05 48.42
CA GLN A 102 -1.56 7.71 47.40
C GLN A 102 -2.92 8.17 47.98
N LYS A 103 -3.05 8.21 49.31
CA LYS A 103 -4.24 8.66 50.04
C LYS A 103 -4.32 10.18 50.08
N VAL A 104 -5.52 10.73 50.03
CA VAL A 104 -5.80 12.18 49.92
C VAL A 104 -6.68 12.63 51.10
N ARG A 105 -6.43 13.86 51.61
CA ARG A 105 -7.19 14.50 52.70
C ARG A 105 -7.97 15.70 52.16
N CYS A 106 -9.24 15.80 52.51
CA CYS A 106 -10.10 16.91 52.09
C CYS A 106 -9.88 18.17 52.94
N PRO A 107 -10.01 19.38 52.35
CA PRO A 107 -9.80 20.62 53.07
C PRO A 107 -10.82 20.78 54.22
N GLY A 108 -10.35 20.81 55.47
CA GLY A 108 -11.20 21.01 56.66
C GLY A 108 -11.43 19.76 57.52
N HIS A 109 -10.90 18.59 57.14
CA HIS A 109 -10.97 17.35 57.94
C HIS A 109 -9.60 16.71 58.12
N SER A 110 -9.43 15.97 59.23
CA SER A 110 -8.17 15.35 59.65
C SER A 110 -7.94 13.92 59.13
N GLN A 111 -8.86 13.33 58.35
CA GLN A 111 -8.80 11.93 57.89
C GLN A 111 -8.24 11.78 56.46
N CYS A 112 -7.40 10.76 56.23
CA CYS A 112 -6.81 10.41 54.94
C CYS A 112 -7.51 9.17 54.31
N ARG A 113 -8.10 9.31 53.11
CA ARG A 113 -8.81 8.22 52.39
C ARG A 113 -8.19 7.91 51.02
N GLU A 114 -8.54 6.79 50.40
CA GLU A 114 -8.04 6.43 49.07
C GLU A 114 -8.66 7.33 47.98
N ALA A 115 -7.86 7.67 46.96
CA ALA A 115 -8.25 8.63 45.92
C ALA A 115 -9.51 8.22 45.12
N TRP A 116 -9.80 6.92 45.00
CA TRP A 116 -10.94 6.40 44.25
C TRP A 116 -12.26 6.46 45.05
N GLU A 117 -12.22 6.57 46.38
CA GLU A 117 -13.39 6.64 47.27
C GLU A 117 -13.91 8.08 47.46
N LEU A 118 -13.23 9.07 46.89
CA LEU A 118 -13.52 10.49 47.11
C LEU A 118 -14.26 11.13 45.92
N CYS A 119 -14.18 10.57 44.72
CA CYS A 119 -14.82 11.11 43.52
C CYS A 119 -15.26 9.97 42.58
N ASP A 120 -16.27 9.21 42.99
CA ASP A 120 -16.94 8.21 42.15
C ASP A 120 -18.40 8.61 41.83
N VAL A 121 -19.14 7.74 41.14
CA VAL A 121 -20.52 7.98 40.68
C VAL A 121 -21.57 7.69 41.79
N HIS A 122 -21.15 7.17 42.94
CA HIS A 122 -22.05 6.72 44.00
C HIS A 122 -21.86 7.53 45.28
N ALA A 123 -22.83 8.40 45.58
CA ALA A 123 -22.93 9.04 46.89
C ALA A 123 -23.11 7.97 47.98
N ASP A 124 -22.01 7.58 48.63
CA ASP A 124 -22.04 6.62 49.71
C ASP A 124 -22.74 7.23 50.91
N ARG A 125 -23.70 6.48 51.48
CA ARG A 125 -24.71 7.01 52.43
C ARG A 125 -24.09 7.58 53.70
N GLY A 126 -23.84 8.88 53.68
CA GLY A 126 -23.46 9.72 54.81
C GLY A 126 -23.13 11.12 54.30
N ASP A 127 -24.14 12.00 54.32
CA ASP A 127 -24.03 13.44 54.09
C ASP A 127 -23.22 13.94 52.87
N GLY A 128 -23.12 13.20 51.74
CA GLY A 128 -22.68 13.73 50.42
C GLY A 128 -21.43 14.64 50.43
N LEU A 129 -20.44 14.30 51.27
CA LEU A 129 -19.25 15.12 51.56
C LEU A 129 -18.01 14.68 50.78
N ASP A 130 -18.10 13.62 50.00
CA ASP A 130 -17.10 13.09 49.07
C ASP A 130 -16.88 14.02 47.87
N GLU A 131 -17.93 14.49 47.22
CA GLU A 131 -17.81 15.33 46.01
C GLU A 131 -17.24 16.74 46.25
N ALA A 132 -17.26 17.24 47.49
CA ALA A 132 -16.75 18.58 47.83
C ALA A 132 -15.21 18.70 47.74
N CYS A 133 -14.53 17.55 47.64
CA CYS A 133 -13.06 17.44 47.59
C CYS A 133 -12.50 17.58 46.16
N CYS A 134 -13.34 17.45 45.13
CA CYS A 134 -12.92 17.42 43.74
C CYS A 134 -12.84 18.82 43.11
N SER A 135 -11.64 19.24 42.70
CA SER A 135 -11.46 20.48 41.92
C SER A 135 -12.02 20.29 40.50
N PRO A 136 -12.73 21.26 39.88
CA PRO A 136 -13.60 20.98 38.72
C PRO A 136 -12.89 20.67 37.38
N LYS A 137 -11.58 20.37 37.35
CA LYS A 137 -10.79 20.38 36.11
C LYS A 137 -9.70 19.30 35.93
N ARG A 138 -9.36 18.45 36.91
CA ARG A 138 -8.32 17.40 36.75
C ARG A 138 -8.61 16.15 37.61
N CYS A 139 -8.53 14.96 37.01
CA CYS A 139 -8.59 13.67 37.71
C CYS A 139 -7.33 13.41 38.54
N LEU A 140 -7.42 12.52 39.54
CA LEU A 140 -6.32 12.14 40.41
C LEU A 140 -5.27 11.28 39.68
N VAL A 141 -4.06 11.16 40.25
CA VAL A 141 -2.97 10.35 39.68
C VAL A 141 -3.41 8.89 39.58
N GLY A 142 -3.36 8.31 38.37
CA GLY A 142 -3.84 6.94 38.08
C GLY A 142 -5.27 6.85 37.54
N GLN A 143 -5.96 7.99 37.37
CA GLN A 143 -7.27 8.07 36.75
C GLN A 143 -7.21 8.78 35.39
N TRP A 144 -7.98 8.28 34.42
CA TRP A 144 -8.18 8.84 33.10
C TRP A 144 -9.55 9.52 32.99
N ARG A 145 -9.62 10.65 32.27
CA ARG A 145 -10.84 11.45 32.15
C ARG A 145 -11.61 11.12 30.86
N CYS A 146 -12.83 10.62 31.02
CA CYS A 146 -13.84 10.43 29.98
C CYS A 146 -14.26 11.76 29.33
N ARG A 147 -14.94 11.72 28.17
CA ARG A 147 -15.39 12.94 27.44
C ARG A 147 -16.48 13.68 28.21
N ASN A 148 -17.33 12.95 28.93
CA ASN A 148 -18.31 13.47 29.90
C ASN A 148 -17.70 13.95 31.24
N GLN A 149 -16.37 13.97 31.35
CA GLN A 149 -15.61 14.41 32.53
C GLN A 149 -15.66 13.47 33.74
N VAL A 150 -16.20 12.26 33.60
CA VAL A 150 -16.07 11.19 34.60
C VAL A 150 -14.61 10.70 34.64
N CYS A 151 -14.10 10.40 35.83
CA CYS A 151 -12.73 9.88 36.03
C CYS A 151 -12.80 8.37 36.26
N VAL A 152 -12.27 7.58 35.32
CA VAL A 152 -12.15 6.11 35.44
C VAL A 152 -10.69 5.73 35.70
N THR A 153 -10.41 4.54 36.21
CA THR A 153 -9.02 4.08 36.37
C THR A 153 -8.34 3.98 35.00
N ASP A 154 -7.06 4.36 34.90
CA ASP A 154 -6.32 4.34 33.62
C ASP A 154 -6.30 2.94 32.97
N SER A 155 -6.36 1.87 33.77
CA SER A 155 -6.46 0.47 33.32
C SER A 155 -7.83 0.07 32.76
N TRP A 156 -8.87 0.87 32.94
CA TRP A 156 -10.22 0.62 32.40
C TRP A 156 -10.42 1.24 31.03
N ARG A 157 -9.44 2.02 30.57
CA ARG A 157 -9.40 2.49 29.19
C ARG A 157 -9.28 1.31 28.24
N CYS A 158 -10.19 1.19 27.26
CA CYS A 158 -10.11 0.19 26.20
C CYS A 158 -10.20 -1.28 26.67
N ASN A 159 -10.73 -1.53 27.88
CA ASN A 159 -10.91 -2.89 28.44
C ASN A 159 -12.13 -3.64 27.86
N GLY A 160 -12.86 -3.03 26.92
CA GLY A 160 -14.07 -3.60 26.32
C GLY A 160 -15.36 -3.38 27.11
N VAL A 161 -15.32 -2.74 28.28
CA VAL A 161 -16.46 -2.36 29.14
C VAL A 161 -16.69 -0.84 29.06
N ASN A 162 -17.96 -0.40 29.14
CA ASN A 162 -18.31 1.02 29.02
C ASN A 162 -18.41 1.58 30.43
N ASP A 163 -17.27 1.84 31.03
CA ASP A 163 -17.09 2.37 32.37
C ASP A 163 -17.32 3.90 32.39
N CYS A 164 -17.15 4.57 31.24
CA CYS A 164 -17.43 6.00 31.09
C CYS A 164 -18.92 6.34 30.88
N GLU A 165 -19.81 5.36 30.72
CA GLU A 165 -21.23 5.47 30.28
C GLU A 165 -21.45 6.13 28.91
N ASP A 166 -20.57 7.04 28.47
CA ASP A 166 -20.60 7.79 27.21
C ASP A 166 -19.76 7.16 26.08
N PHE A 167 -19.25 5.94 26.28
CA PHE A 167 -18.38 5.18 25.38
C PHE A 167 -17.00 5.81 25.12
N SER A 168 -16.59 6.83 25.87
CA SER A 168 -15.32 7.53 25.63
C SER A 168 -14.08 6.69 25.92
N ASP A 169 -14.21 5.70 26.79
CA ASP A 169 -13.22 4.66 27.08
C ASP A 169 -13.15 3.58 25.98
N LYS A 170 -14.11 3.56 25.04
CA LYS A 170 -14.13 2.66 23.87
C LYS A 170 -13.93 3.36 22.52
N ASP A 171 -14.21 4.65 22.44
CA ASP A 171 -14.11 5.45 21.22
C ASP A 171 -12.63 5.71 20.87
N ALA A 172 -12.13 5.01 19.85
CA ALA A 172 -10.83 5.24 19.20
C ALA A 172 -9.58 5.02 20.09
N CYS A 173 -9.39 3.78 20.54
CA CYS A 173 -8.18 3.29 21.20
C CYS A 173 -7.01 3.15 20.20
N ALA A 174 -6.29 4.24 19.94
CA ALA A 174 -5.13 4.23 19.05
C ALA A 174 -3.89 3.55 19.67
N SER A 175 -3.77 3.54 21.01
CA SER A 175 -2.64 2.97 21.76
C SER A 175 -3.15 2.34 23.06
N CYS A 176 -2.79 1.08 23.34
CA CYS A 176 -3.11 0.39 24.59
C CYS A 176 -2.15 0.84 25.73
N PRO A 177 -2.58 0.76 27.01
CA PRO A 177 -1.72 1.00 28.18
C PRO A 177 -0.53 0.02 28.26
N GLU A 178 0.48 0.35 29.07
CA GLU A 178 1.68 -0.46 29.26
C GLU A 178 1.32 -1.86 29.81
N GLY A 179 1.73 -2.93 29.11
CA GLY A 179 1.38 -4.32 29.43
C GLY A 179 0.13 -4.89 28.73
N MET A 180 -0.50 -4.11 27.83
CA MET A 180 -1.61 -4.56 26.99
C MET A 180 -1.25 -4.51 25.49
N VAL A 181 -1.71 -5.52 24.75
CA VAL A 181 -1.51 -5.69 23.31
C VAL A 181 -2.82 -5.42 22.58
N ARG A 182 -2.75 -4.77 21.41
CA ARG A 182 -3.92 -4.36 20.62
C ARG A 182 -4.30 -5.44 19.59
N CYS A 183 -5.57 -5.83 19.56
CA CYS A 183 -6.19 -6.57 18.46
C CYS A 183 -6.51 -5.63 17.28
N ASP A 184 -6.62 -6.16 16.05
CA ASP A 184 -6.88 -5.36 14.85
C ASP A 184 -8.23 -4.59 14.89
N GLU A 185 -9.20 -5.08 15.65
CA GLU A 185 -10.49 -4.41 15.91
C GLU A 185 -10.45 -3.35 17.05
N GLY A 186 -9.28 -3.03 17.61
CA GLY A 186 -9.13 -1.98 18.63
C GLY A 186 -9.45 -2.40 20.06
N LYS A 187 -9.65 -3.71 20.31
CA LYS A 187 -9.68 -4.32 21.65
C LYS A 187 -8.25 -4.46 22.19
N CYS A 188 -8.03 -4.22 23.48
CA CYS A 188 -6.75 -4.47 24.13
C CYS A 188 -6.85 -5.76 24.97
N ILE A 189 -5.89 -6.68 24.80
CA ILE A 189 -5.72 -7.89 25.62
C ILE A 189 -4.42 -7.80 26.42
N LEU A 190 -4.26 -8.63 27.45
CA LEU A 190 -3.01 -8.69 28.22
C LEU A 190 -1.90 -9.31 27.37
N GLU A 191 -0.64 -8.88 27.57
CA GLU A 191 0.51 -9.49 26.89
C GLU A 191 0.63 -11.00 27.16
N SER A 192 0.15 -11.48 28.31
CA SER A 192 0.12 -12.91 28.66
C SER A 192 -0.90 -13.74 27.87
N LEU A 193 -1.86 -13.07 27.21
CA LEU A 193 -2.90 -13.69 26.39
C LEU A 193 -2.55 -13.65 24.90
N MET A 194 -1.40 -13.05 24.54
CA MET A 194 -0.85 -13.30 23.21
C MET A 194 -0.23 -14.69 23.22
N CYS A 195 -0.56 -15.49 22.20
CA CYS A 195 0.13 -16.75 21.96
C CYS A 195 -0.01 -17.82 23.05
N ASP A 196 -1.14 -17.87 23.74
CA ASP A 196 -1.37 -18.79 24.85
C ASP A 196 -2.13 -20.06 24.45
N GLY A 197 -2.55 -20.20 23.19
CA GLY A 197 -3.25 -21.37 22.65
C GLY A 197 -4.77 -21.18 22.55
N GLU A 198 -5.31 -20.01 22.94
CA GLU A 198 -6.72 -19.68 22.86
C GLU A 198 -6.96 -18.36 22.09
N ALA A 199 -8.07 -18.29 21.34
CA ALA A 199 -8.43 -17.08 20.60
C ALA A 199 -9.18 -16.09 21.51
N ASP A 200 -8.45 -15.14 22.09
CA ASP A 200 -8.95 -14.05 22.93
C ASP A 200 -9.30 -12.77 22.14
N CYS A 201 -8.70 -12.57 20.96
CA CYS A 201 -9.18 -11.57 19.99
C CYS A 201 -10.36 -12.13 19.18
N ALA A 202 -11.33 -11.27 18.83
CA ALA A 202 -12.54 -11.69 18.10
C ALA A 202 -12.27 -12.24 16.69
N ASP A 203 -11.15 -11.83 16.10
CA ASP A 203 -10.62 -12.24 14.80
C ASP A 203 -9.52 -13.32 14.91
N GLY A 204 -9.13 -13.72 16.13
CA GLY A 204 -8.01 -14.63 16.40
C GLY A 204 -6.64 -14.03 16.05
N ALA A 205 -6.51 -12.70 15.96
CA ALA A 205 -5.26 -12.03 15.62
C ALA A 205 -4.14 -12.24 16.66
N ASP A 206 -4.50 -12.64 17.87
CA ASP A 206 -3.61 -13.02 18.96
C ASP A 206 -2.92 -14.39 18.77
N GLU A 207 -3.44 -15.22 17.86
CA GLU A 207 -2.96 -16.58 17.59
C GLU A 207 -2.54 -16.81 16.12
N PRO A 208 -1.65 -15.99 15.54
CA PRO A 208 -1.18 -16.22 14.19
C PRO A 208 -0.41 -17.55 14.10
N THR A 209 -0.38 -18.20 12.94
CA THR A 209 0.34 -19.49 12.75
C THR A 209 1.85 -19.42 13.01
N THR A 210 2.41 -18.23 13.16
CA THR A 210 3.83 -17.95 13.45
C THR A 210 4.12 -17.74 14.94
N CYS A 211 3.08 -17.76 15.76
CA CYS A 211 3.10 -17.59 17.20
C CYS A 211 3.95 -18.65 17.93
N GLY A 212 4.73 -18.23 18.93
CA GLY A 212 5.58 -19.13 19.75
C GLY A 212 6.72 -19.84 19.00
N LYS A 213 6.88 -19.57 17.70
CA LYS A 213 8.01 -20.06 16.90
C LYS A 213 9.21 -19.14 17.05
N ASN A 214 10.39 -19.67 16.78
CA ASN A 214 11.62 -18.88 16.69
C ASN A 214 12.32 -19.17 15.36
N CYS A 215 13.11 -18.21 14.87
CA CYS A 215 13.88 -18.40 13.64
C CYS A 215 15.02 -19.41 13.81
N SER A 216 15.44 -19.69 15.05
CA SER A 216 16.52 -20.63 15.34
C SER A 216 16.11 -22.10 15.17
N LEU A 217 14.82 -22.43 15.29
CA LEU A 217 14.29 -23.79 15.13
C LEU A 217 13.51 -23.87 13.82
N ALA A 218 14.01 -24.66 12.87
CA ALA A 218 13.39 -24.87 11.56
C ALA A 218 12.99 -23.55 10.84
N ASN A 219 13.79 -22.49 11.03
CA ASN A 219 13.56 -21.16 10.45
C ASN A 219 12.17 -20.57 10.78
N GLY A 220 11.59 -20.92 11.94
CA GLY A 220 10.25 -20.48 12.33
C GLY A 220 9.12 -20.99 11.44
N GLY A 221 9.39 -22.02 10.62
CA GLY A 221 8.48 -22.48 9.56
C GLY A 221 8.51 -21.63 8.29
N CYS A 222 9.33 -20.57 8.23
CA CYS A 222 9.48 -19.75 7.04
C CYS A 222 10.29 -20.50 5.96
N GLU A 223 9.85 -20.41 4.70
CA GLU A 223 10.62 -20.96 3.58
C GLU A 223 11.94 -20.22 3.35
N ARG A 224 11.97 -18.90 3.60
CA ARG A 224 13.11 -18.03 3.28
C ARG A 224 13.59 -17.19 4.45
N GLN A 225 13.31 -15.89 4.46
CA GLN A 225 13.80 -14.99 5.50
C GLN A 225 12.85 -15.06 6.69
N CYS A 226 13.41 -15.23 7.87
CA CYS A 226 12.70 -15.23 9.14
C CYS A 226 13.23 -14.10 10.01
N ARG A 227 12.33 -13.37 10.67
CA ARG A 227 12.68 -12.37 11.67
C ARG A 227 11.92 -12.66 12.96
N ASP A 228 12.64 -12.80 14.06
CA ASP A 228 12.02 -12.96 15.38
C ASP A 228 11.28 -11.66 15.75
N THR A 229 10.03 -11.82 16.19
CA THR A 229 9.19 -10.77 16.75
C THR A 229 8.97 -11.05 18.23
N THR A 230 8.39 -10.10 18.96
CA THR A 230 8.14 -10.24 20.41
C THR A 230 7.29 -11.47 20.74
N TRP A 231 6.38 -11.88 19.84
CA TRP A 231 5.42 -12.97 20.08
C TRP A 231 5.47 -14.09 19.02
N GLY A 232 6.55 -14.19 18.23
CA GLY A 232 6.68 -15.26 17.23
C GLY A 232 7.70 -14.93 16.15
N VAL A 233 7.37 -15.28 14.91
CA VAL A 233 8.21 -14.97 13.75
C VAL A 233 7.45 -14.22 12.66
N GLN A 234 8.18 -13.42 11.90
CA GLN A 234 7.72 -12.79 10.67
C GLN A 234 8.51 -13.35 9.50
N CYS A 235 7.82 -14.03 8.58
CA CYS A 235 8.41 -14.56 7.36
C CYS A 235 8.41 -13.53 6.22
N SER A 236 9.47 -13.50 5.43
CA SER A 236 9.55 -12.71 4.20
C SER A 236 10.30 -13.48 3.10
N CYS A 237 9.97 -13.18 1.85
CA CYS A 237 10.41 -13.98 0.70
C CYS A 237 11.56 -13.37 -0.11
N GLY A 238 11.91 -12.11 0.18
CA GLY A 238 12.90 -11.33 -0.59
C GLY A 238 12.37 -10.85 -1.95
N ALA A 239 13.26 -10.25 -2.75
CA ALA A 239 12.90 -9.72 -4.07
C ALA A 239 12.56 -10.84 -5.07
N GLY A 240 11.51 -10.65 -5.88
CA GLY A 240 11.06 -11.63 -6.89
C GLY A 240 10.12 -12.71 -6.35
N TRP A 241 9.78 -12.68 -5.06
CA TRP A 241 8.92 -13.68 -4.43
C TRP A 241 7.86 -13.01 -3.55
N ARG A 242 6.66 -13.58 -3.51
CA ARG A 242 5.54 -13.12 -2.68
C ARG A 242 5.22 -14.15 -1.60
N LEU A 243 4.91 -13.67 -0.40
CA LEU A 243 4.44 -14.52 0.69
C LEU A 243 3.03 -15.03 0.38
N GLN A 244 2.83 -16.32 0.55
CA GLN A 244 1.53 -16.95 0.36
C GLN A 244 0.59 -16.69 1.56
N PRO A 245 -0.73 -16.96 1.43
CA PRO A 245 -1.70 -16.75 2.50
C PRO A 245 -1.43 -17.54 3.79
N ASP A 246 -0.61 -18.59 3.72
CA ASP A 246 -0.16 -19.36 4.88
C ASP A 246 0.83 -18.60 5.77
N GLY A 247 1.33 -17.44 5.32
CA GLY A 247 2.28 -16.60 6.03
C GLY A 247 3.69 -17.19 6.12
N GLN A 248 3.98 -18.28 5.41
CA GLN A 248 5.22 -19.08 5.58
C GLN A 248 5.87 -19.45 4.24
N SER A 249 5.09 -19.78 3.22
CA SER A 249 5.59 -20.21 1.90
C SER A 249 5.76 -19.04 0.94
N CYS A 250 6.68 -19.18 0.00
CA CYS A 250 7.01 -18.17 -0.98
C CYS A 250 6.64 -18.64 -2.39
N ALA A 251 5.79 -17.87 -3.07
CA ALA A 251 5.51 -18.07 -4.49
C ALA A 251 6.35 -17.13 -5.35
N ASP A 252 6.81 -17.64 -6.49
CA ASP A 252 7.45 -16.83 -7.52
C ASP A 252 6.51 -15.73 -8.01
N ILE A 253 7.03 -14.52 -8.22
CA ILE A 253 6.26 -13.43 -8.81
C ILE A 253 6.41 -13.53 -10.31
N ASP A 254 5.35 -13.91 -11.01
CA ASP A 254 5.37 -13.85 -12.47
C ASP A 254 5.32 -12.40 -12.96
N GLU A 255 6.49 -11.82 -13.27
CA GLU A 255 6.56 -10.45 -13.78
C GLU A 255 6.05 -10.32 -15.22
N CYS A 256 6.01 -11.41 -15.99
CA CYS A 256 5.54 -11.41 -17.37
C CYS A 256 4.01 -11.39 -17.45
N SER A 257 3.32 -11.84 -16.40
CA SER A 257 1.85 -11.77 -16.27
C SER A 257 1.33 -10.40 -15.81
N LYS A 258 2.21 -9.43 -15.53
CA LYS A 258 1.81 -8.05 -15.21
C LYS A 258 1.27 -7.34 -16.46
N ALA A 259 0.28 -6.47 -16.29
CA ALA A 259 -0.35 -5.71 -17.40
C ALA A 259 0.68 -4.94 -18.25
N TYR A 260 1.71 -4.40 -17.60
CA TYR A 260 2.91 -3.88 -18.24
C TYR A 260 4.11 -4.71 -17.76
N GLY A 261 4.40 -5.79 -18.49
CA GLY A 261 5.58 -6.62 -18.24
C GLY A 261 6.87 -5.80 -18.35
N PRO A 262 7.96 -6.26 -17.70
CA PRO A 262 9.20 -5.50 -17.57
C PRO A 262 10.02 -5.42 -18.87
N CYS A 263 9.73 -6.30 -19.83
CA CYS A 263 10.44 -6.37 -21.11
C CYS A 263 9.74 -5.52 -22.18
N GLY A 264 10.53 -4.94 -23.08
CA GLY A 264 10.02 -4.22 -24.26
C GLY A 264 9.36 -5.13 -25.30
N GLN A 265 9.81 -6.39 -25.39
CA GLN A 265 9.31 -7.39 -26.33
C GLN A 265 9.00 -8.72 -25.64
N LEU A 266 9.86 -9.73 -25.76
CA LEU A 266 9.63 -11.05 -25.19
C LEU A 266 10.05 -11.08 -23.71
N CYS A 267 9.15 -11.59 -22.87
CA CYS A 267 9.38 -11.81 -21.44
C CYS A 267 9.30 -13.31 -21.14
N ARG A 268 10.30 -13.83 -20.43
CA ARG A 268 10.30 -15.19 -19.90
C ARG A 268 10.47 -15.14 -18.38
N ASN A 269 9.45 -15.60 -17.67
CA ASN A 269 9.47 -15.72 -16.22
C ASN A 269 10.46 -16.81 -15.77
N VAL A 270 11.25 -16.55 -14.74
CA VAL A 270 12.25 -17.48 -14.19
C VAL A 270 12.11 -17.45 -12.66
N PRO A 271 12.24 -18.57 -11.93
CA PRO A 271 12.06 -18.52 -10.47
C PRO A 271 12.91 -17.44 -9.80
N GLY A 272 12.24 -16.44 -9.23
CA GLY A 272 12.79 -15.27 -8.55
C GLY A 272 13.16 -14.08 -9.41
N SER A 273 12.91 -14.11 -10.72
CA SER A 273 13.22 -13.03 -11.64
C SER A 273 12.57 -13.21 -13.02
N TYR A 274 13.03 -12.45 -13.99
CA TYR A 274 12.62 -12.59 -15.38
C TYR A 274 13.82 -12.41 -16.31
N SER A 275 13.67 -12.92 -17.53
CA SER A 275 14.64 -12.73 -18.60
C SER A 275 13.94 -12.13 -19.81
N CYS A 276 14.52 -11.08 -20.38
CA CYS A 276 14.01 -10.44 -21.59
C CYS A 276 14.76 -10.95 -22.81
N ALA A 277 14.03 -11.14 -23.90
CA ALA A 277 14.56 -11.48 -25.21
C ALA A 277 13.93 -10.57 -26.28
N CYS A 278 14.57 -10.52 -27.45
CA CYS A 278 14.08 -9.75 -28.58
C CYS A 278 13.72 -10.66 -29.74
N VAL A 279 12.79 -10.21 -30.58
CA VAL A 279 12.45 -10.91 -31.82
C VAL A 279 13.60 -10.81 -32.83
N GLN A 280 13.56 -11.63 -33.88
CA GLN A 280 14.57 -11.59 -34.93
C GLN A 280 14.69 -10.18 -35.53
N GLY A 281 15.92 -9.73 -35.82
CA GLY A 281 16.20 -8.37 -36.29
C GLY A 281 16.36 -7.32 -35.18
N HIS A 282 16.26 -7.73 -33.92
CA HIS A 282 16.49 -6.85 -32.77
C HIS A 282 17.59 -7.36 -31.84
N GLN A 283 18.27 -6.42 -31.19
CA GLN A 283 19.25 -6.65 -30.13
C GLN A 283 18.77 -6.09 -28.80
N LEU A 284 19.06 -6.83 -27.73
CA LEU A 284 18.73 -6.45 -26.37
C LEU A 284 19.68 -5.35 -25.88
N TYR A 285 19.10 -4.25 -25.43
CA TYR A 285 19.75 -3.06 -24.92
C TYR A 285 19.30 -2.80 -23.47
N ASN A 286 20.25 -2.48 -22.58
CA ASN A 286 20.00 -2.29 -21.14
C ASN A 286 19.31 -3.48 -20.43
N GLY A 287 19.33 -4.68 -21.01
CA GLY A 287 18.72 -5.88 -20.43
C GLY A 287 17.18 -5.96 -20.51
N THR A 288 16.49 -4.89 -20.91
CA THR A 288 15.01 -4.84 -20.96
C THR A 288 14.43 -4.30 -22.26
N SER A 289 15.18 -3.45 -22.99
CA SER A 289 14.70 -2.77 -24.19
C SER A 289 15.27 -3.42 -25.45
N CYS A 290 14.48 -3.53 -26.51
CA CYS A 290 14.93 -4.10 -27.78
C CYS A 290 15.10 -2.99 -28.81
N ARG A 291 16.23 -2.98 -29.52
CA ARG A 291 16.52 -2.05 -30.61
C ARG A 291 16.78 -2.82 -31.90
N VAL A 292 16.32 -2.29 -33.02
CA VAL A 292 16.51 -2.91 -34.33
C VAL A 292 18.00 -2.93 -34.68
N THR A 293 18.49 -4.04 -35.25
CA THR A 293 19.89 -4.20 -35.66
C THR A 293 20.22 -3.49 -36.97
N ASP A 294 19.23 -3.37 -37.85
CA ASP A 294 19.32 -2.69 -39.13
C ASP A 294 18.31 -1.53 -39.12
N ASP A 295 18.78 -0.28 -39.18
CA ASP A 295 17.91 0.90 -39.15
C ASP A 295 17.25 1.18 -40.53
N ALA A 296 17.04 0.14 -41.33
CA ALA A 296 16.33 0.20 -42.62
C ALA A 296 14.81 0.37 -42.45
N VAL A 297 14.38 1.23 -41.52
CA VAL A 297 12.98 1.55 -41.31
C VAL A 297 12.53 2.54 -42.40
N LYS A 298 11.46 2.18 -43.10
CA LYS A 298 10.81 3.00 -44.11
C LYS A 298 9.40 3.33 -43.67
N ILE A 299 9.01 4.60 -43.78
CA ILE A 299 7.69 5.09 -43.40
C ILE A 299 6.92 5.39 -44.69
N LEU A 300 5.81 4.68 -44.90
CA LEU A 300 4.88 4.97 -45.99
C LEU A 300 4.03 6.19 -45.63
N ILE A 301 4.03 7.19 -46.49
CA ILE A 301 3.32 8.45 -46.30
C ILE A 301 2.40 8.67 -47.48
N ALA A 302 1.15 9.01 -47.18
CA ALA A 302 0.16 9.39 -48.16
C ALA A 302 -0.12 10.89 -48.00
N ALA A 303 0.32 11.70 -48.96
CA ALA A 303 0.26 13.16 -48.89
C ALA A 303 -0.49 13.71 -50.10
N ASP A 304 -1.69 14.26 -49.87
CA ASP A 304 -2.61 14.90 -50.83
C ASP A 304 -2.79 14.19 -52.18
N ARG A 305 -1.79 14.24 -53.08
CA ARG A 305 -1.80 13.65 -54.42
C ARG A 305 -0.61 12.73 -54.73
N GLU A 306 0.09 12.26 -53.71
CA GLU A 306 1.13 11.25 -53.88
C GLU A 306 1.20 10.26 -52.73
N LEU A 307 1.68 9.06 -53.07
CA LEU A 307 2.14 8.08 -52.11
C LEU A 307 3.67 8.03 -52.19
N GLY A 308 4.34 8.18 -51.06
CA GLY A 308 5.79 8.19 -50.97
C GLY A 308 6.32 7.46 -49.74
N VAL A 309 7.62 7.21 -49.73
CA VAL A 309 8.30 6.48 -48.68
C VAL A 309 9.44 7.32 -48.14
N LEU A 310 9.45 7.54 -46.84
CA LEU A 310 10.54 8.19 -46.11
C LEU A 310 11.45 7.12 -45.51
N ASP A 311 12.71 7.08 -45.93
CA ASP A 311 13.74 6.28 -45.27
C ASP A 311 14.17 6.99 -43.99
N ARG A 312 13.98 6.34 -42.84
CA ARG A 312 14.26 6.92 -41.52
C ARG A 312 15.75 7.19 -41.30
N ARG A 313 16.63 6.35 -41.88
CA ARG A 313 18.08 6.41 -41.68
C ARG A 313 18.70 7.52 -42.52
N THR A 314 18.29 7.65 -43.77
CA THR A 314 18.84 8.69 -44.67
C THR A 314 18.06 10.00 -44.61
N GLY A 315 16.81 9.97 -44.14
CA GLY A 315 15.88 11.09 -44.24
C GLY A 315 15.40 11.36 -45.66
N LEU A 316 15.71 10.48 -46.62
CA LEU A 316 15.32 10.64 -48.02
C LEU A 316 13.85 10.24 -48.20
N TYR A 317 13.08 11.15 -48.80
CA TYR A 317 11.70 10.90 -49.22
C TYR A 317 11.65 10.62 -50.72
N GLU A 318 11.09 9.47 -51.08
CA GLU A 318 10.93 9.02 -52.47
C GLU A 318 9.43 8.88 -52.80
N THR A 319 8.97 9.58 -53.84
CA THR A 319 7.61 9.41 -54.35
C THR A 319 7.49 8.07 -55.09
N LEU A 320 6.54 7.22 -54.68
CA LEU A 320 6.24 5.93 -55.33
C LEU A 320 5.35 6.12 -56.55
N ILE A 321 4.21 6.81 -56.37
CA ILE A 321 3.22 7.01 -57.44
C ILE A 321 2.40 8.28 -57.16
N PRO A 322 2.10 9.08 -58.20
CA PRO A 322 1.10 10.14 -58.10
C PRO A 322 -0.32 9.52 -58.02
N ILE A 323 -1.14 10.03 -57.10
CA ILE A 323 -2.53 9.60 -56.91
C ILE A 323 -3.48 10.73 -57.25
N LYS A 324 -4.68 10.37 -57.73
CA LYS A 324 -5.66 11.34 -58.26
C LYS A 324 -6.46 12.06 -57.18
N SER A 325 -6.54 11.43 -56.02
CA SER A 325 -7.43 11.77 -54.90
C SER A 325 -6.68 11.62 -53.60
N ARG A 326 -7.14 12.36 -52.59
CA ARG A 326 -6.59 12.29 -51.24
C ARG A 326 -7.04 10.97 -50.57
N PRO A 327 -6.09 10.11 -50.19
CA PRO A 327 -6.42 8.83 -49.58
C PRO A 327 -6.88 9.04 -48.13
N THR A 328 -7.88 8.26 -47.73
CA THR A 328 -8.38 8.18 -46.35
C THR A 328 -7.51 7.26 -45.50
N SER A 329 -7.00 6.18 -46.10
CA SER A 329 -6.24 5.14 -45.41
C SER A 329 -5.29 4.43 -46.37
N VAL A 330 -4.18 3.90 -45.84
CA VAL A 330 -3.15 3.19 -46.61
C VAL A 330 -2.72 1.89 -45.92
N ALA A 331 -2.38 0.89 -46.72
CA ALA A 331 -1.81 -0.38 -46.28
C ALA A 331 -0.77 -0.85 -47.31
N TYR A 332 0.10 -1.77 -46.91
CA TYR A 332 1.11 -2.30 -47.81
C TYR A 332 1.45 -3.75 -47.46
N ASP A 333 1.77 -4.51 -48.49
CA ASP A 333 2.38 -5.83 -48.41
C ASP A 333 3.80 -5.74 -48.97
N LEU A 334 4.79 -5.75 -48.07
CA LEU A 334 6.19 -5.61 -48.46
C LEU A 334 6.71 -6.84 -49.20
N GLU A 335 6.27 -8.05 -48.80
CA GLU A 335 6.74 -9.30 -49.40
C GLU A 335 6.27 -9.41 -50.85
N ARG A 336 5.05 -8.93 -51.12
CA ARG A 336 4.45 -8.93 -52.47
C ARG A 336 4.66 -7.62 -53.23
N SER A 337 5.31 -6.63 -52.62
CA SER A 337 5.50 -5.27 -53.17
C SER A 337 4.18 -4.62 -53.64
N MET A 338 3.12 -4.79 -52.84
CA MET A 338 1.79 -4.25 -53.12
C MET A 338 1.47 -3.10 -52.16
N TYR A 339 0.89 -2.04 -52.68
CA TYR A 339 0.47 -0.86 -51.95
C TYR A 339 -1.02 -0.65 -52.17
N PHE A 340 -1.75 -0.38 -51.10
CA PHE A 340 -3.18 -0.19 -51.10
C PHE A 340 -3.53 1.16 -50.51
N TRP A 341 -4.53 1.82 -51.07
CA TRP A 341 -5.12 2.99 -50.44
C TRP A 341 -6.62 3.04 -50.71
N GLY A 342 -7.35 3.56 -49.73
CA GLY A 342 -8.77 3.88 -49.87
C GLY A 342 -8.95 5.36 -50.16
N ASP A 343 -9.90 5.69 -51.03
CA ASP A 343 -10.49 7.01 -51.20
C ASP A 343 -12.01 6.87 -51.45
N GLU A 344 -12.52 7.35 -52.58
CA GLU A 344 -13.87 7.03 -53.05
C GLU A 344 -14.00 5.55 -53.43
N VAL A 345 -12.89 4.92 -53.84
CA VAL A 345 -12.76 3.50 -54.12
C VAL A 345 -11.52 2.93 -53.42
N LEU A 346 -11.37 1.61 -53.47
CA LEU A 346 -10.16 0.96 -53.01
C LEU A 346 -9.20 0.78 -54.18
N HIS A 347 -7.94 1.16 -54.02
CA HIS A 347 -6.92 1.05 -55.05
C HIS A 347 -5.82 0.08 -54.64
N VAL A 348 -5.26 -0.60 -55.64
CA VAL A 348 -4.05 -1.40 -55.53
C VAL A 348 -3.01 -0.94 -56.54
N PHE A 349 -1.76 -0.87 -56.09
CA PHE A 349 -0.58 -0.62 -56.91
C PHE A 349 0.47 -1.69 -56.63
N ILE A 350 0.98 -2.31 -57.68
CA ILE A 350 2.04 -3.31 -57.59
C ILE A 350 3.31 -2.66 -58.12
N LEU A 351 4.38 -2.67 -57.32
CA LEU A 351 5.64 -2.06 -57.71
C LEU A 351 6.15 -2.67 -59.03
N GLY A 352 6.44 -1.81 -60.00
CA GLY A 352 6.85 -2.20 -61.35
C GLY A 352 5.72 -2.16 -62.39
N GLN A 353 4.45 -2.05 -61.97
CA GLN A 353 3.35 -1.72 -62.87
C GLN A 353 3.27 -0.19 -63.06
N PRO A 354 2.80 0.30 -64.22
CA PRO A 354 2.79 1.74 -64.51
C PRO A 354 1.63 2.49 -63.84
N ASN A 355 0.54 1.81 -63.50
CA ASN A 355 -0.68 2.42 -62.99
C ASN A 355 -1.27 1.59 -61.84
N SER A 356 -2.04 2.25 -60.99
CA SER A 356 -2.91 1.58 -60.03
C SER A 356 -4.24 1.16 -60.66
N VAL A 357 -4.87 0.16 -60.06
CA VAL A 357 -6.14 -0.41 -60.49
C VAL A 357 -7.13 -0.33 -59.32
N PRO A 358 -8.42 -0.03 -59.55
CA PRO A 358 -9.44 -0.14 -58.51
C PRO A 358 -9.64 -1.63 -58.14
N LEU A 359 -9.48 -1.93 -56.85
CA LEU A 359 -9.78 -3.22 -56.25
C LEU A 359 -11.26 -3.22 -55.83
N TYR A 360 -12.05 -4.18 -56.32
CA TYR A 360 -13.51 -4.23 -56.11
C TYR A 360 -14.23 -2.94 -56.55
N PRO A 361 -14.37 -2.67 -57.86
CA PRO A 361 -14.96 -1.43 -58.40
C PRO A 361 -16.38 -1.10 -57.90
N GLU A 362 -17.11 -2.11 -57.44
CA GLU A 362 -18.43 -2.00 -56.84
C GLU A 362 -18.43 -1.40 -55.43
N LEU A 363 -17.29 -1.42 -54.73
CA LEU A 363 -17.16 -0.80 -53.42
C LEU A 363 -17.12 0.71 -53.57
N LYS A 364 -17.93 1.38 -52.76
CA LYS A 364 -17.95 2.83 -52.65
C LYS A 364 -17.53 3.21 -51.25
N THR A 365 -16.69 4.24 -51.16
CA THR A 365 -16.26 4.92 -49.93
C THR A 365 -15.66 3.97 -48.90
N VAL A 366 -14.33 3.85 -48.94
CA VAL A 366 -13.56 3.04 -47.99
C VAL A 366 -12.87 3.97 -47.02
N ASP A 367 -13.25 3.89 -45.75
CA ASP A 367 -12.74 4.80 -44.72
C ASP A 367 -11.40 4.32 -44.15
N SER A 368 -11.25 3.01 -43.98
CA SER A 368 -10.05 2.41 -43.41
C SER A 368 -9.75 1.05 -43.99
N ILE A 369 -8.46 0.77 -44.17
CA ILE A 369 -7.95 -0.51 -44.63
C ILE A 369 -6.88 -1.07 -43.69
N SER A 370 -6.81 -2.40 -43.62
CA SER A 370 -5.80 -3.14 -42.87
C SER A 370 -5.47 -4.45 -43.58
N LEU A 371 -4.24 -4.92 -43.44
CA LEU A 371 -3.76 -6.11 -44.14
C LEU A 371 -3.42 -7.22 -43.14
N ASP A 372 -3.93 -8.42 -43.39
CA ASP A 372 -3.38 -9.63 -42.82
C ASP A 372 -2.13 -10.03 -43.62
N TRP A 373 -0.97 -9.66 -43.12
CA TRP A 373 0.32 -9.96 -43.75
C TRP A 373 0.69 -11.45 -43.73
N LEU A 374 0.04 -12.29 -42.91
CA LEU A 374 0.29 -13.72 -42.91
C LEU A 374 -0.37 -14.40 -44.11
N THR A 375 -1.56 -13.94 -44.50
CA THR A 375 -2.34 -14.57 -45.59
C THR A 375 -2.43 -13.71 -46.85
N GLY A 376 -2.06 -12.44 -46.79
CA GLY A 376 -2.30 -11.45 -47.84
C GLY A 376 -3.77 -11.07 -48.02
N GLN A 377 -4.60 -11.21 -46.97
CA GLN A 377 -6.02 -10.82 -47.03
C GLN A 377 -6.17 -9.36 -46.60
N LEU A 378 -7.02 -8.62 -47.29
CA LEU A 378 -7.30 -7.23 -47.01
C LEU A 378 -8.63 -7.09 -46.28
N TYR A 379 -8.63 -6.29 -45.22
CA TYR A 379 -9.79 -5.92 -44.43
C TYR A 379 -10.08 -4.45 -44.58
N TRP A 380 -11.34 -4.07 -44.66
CA TRP A 380 -11.72 -2.66 -44.77
C TRP A 380 -13.02 -2.35 -44.04
N GLY A 381 -13.13 -1.09 -43.61
CA GLY A 381 -14.36 -0.51 -43.07
C GLY A 381 -14.96 0.51 -44.03
N SER A 382 -16.28 0.49 -44.15
CA SER A 382 -17.06 1.55 -44.81
C SER A 382 -18.16 2.03 -43.88
N SER A 383 -18.11 3.31 -43.52
CA SER A 383 -19.08 4.06 -42.73
C SER A 383 -20.34 4.40 -43.50
N PHE A 384 -20.22 4.57 -44.82
CA PHE A 384 -21.36 4.82 -45.72
C PHE A 384 -22.21 3.55 -45.89
N VAL A 385 -21.58 2.44 -46.25
CA VAL A 385 -22.25 1.14 -46.43
C VAL A 385 -22.49 0.43 -45.09
N ARG A 386 -21.83 0.88 -44.02
CA ARG A 386 -21.97 0.36 -42.63
C ARG A 386 -21.56 -1.10 -42.52
N VAL A 387 -20.40 -1.42 -43.08
CA VAL A 387 -19.89 -2.79 -43.19
C VAL A 387 -18.39 -2.83 -42.87
N ILE A 388 -17.96 -3.93 -42.26
CA ILE A 388 -16.56 -4.35 -42.33
C ILE A 388 -16.49 -5.56 -43.26
N GLY A 389 -15.63 -5.47 -44.27
CA GLY A 389 -15.41 -6.51 -45.27
C GLY A 389 -14.01 -7.10 -45.18
N ALA A 390 -13.87 -8.29 -45.74
CA ALA A 390 -12.60 -8.97 -45.92
C ALA A 390 -12.54 -9.53 -47.35
N GLY A 391 -11.39 -9.46 -48.00
CA GLY A 391 -11.24 -9.89 -49.38
C GLY A 391 -9.81 -10.21 -49.75
N LEU A 392 -9.65 -10.84 -50.91
CA LEU A 392 -8.33 -11.15 -51.44
C LEU A 392 -7.64 -9.89 -51.96
N SER A 393 -6.33 -9.76 -51.74
CA SER A 393 -5.53 -8.63 -52.23
C SER A 393 -5.43 -8.56 -53.76
N ASP A 394 -5.75 -9.66 -54.46
CA ASP A 394 -5.76 -9.78 -55.93
C ASP A 394 -7.11 -9.43 -56.58
N GLY A 395 -8.14 -9.17 -55.78
CA GLY A 395 -9.45 -8.75 -56.27
C GLY A 395 -10.37 -9.88 -56.75
N ARG A 396 -10.00 -11.17 -56.56
CA ARG A 396 -10.84 -12.30 -57.00
C ARG A 396 -12.18 -12.42 -56.29
N GLY A 397 -12.31 -11.87 -55.10
CA GLY A 397 -13.57 -11.89 -54.37
C GLY A 397 -13.44 -11.45 -52.92
N TYR A 398 -14.58 -11.07 -52.36
CA TYR A 398 -14.69 -10.60 -50.99
C TYR A 398 -15.97 -11.04 -50.30
N VAL A 399 -15.97 -10.89 -48.98
CA VAL A 399 -17.08 -11.17 -48.08
C VAL A 399 -17.32 -9.99 -47.14
N LYS A 400 -18.56 -9.84 -46.70
CA LYS A 400 -18.94 -8.90 -45.63
C LYS A 400 -18.96 -9.69 -44.32
N ILE A 401 -18.12 -9.33 -43.35
CA ILE A 401 -17.97 -10.09 -42.10
C ILE A 401 -18.81 -9.50 -40.96
N LEU A 402 -19.02 -8.19 -40.94
CA LEU A 402 -19.84 -7.53 -39.92
C LEU A 402 -20.78 -6.53 -40.59
N GLU A 403 -22.06 -6.64 -40.22
CA GLU A 403 -23.15 -5.77 -40.66
C GLU A 403 -24.00 -5.38 -39.44
N LYS A 404 -24.69 -4.22 -39.54
CA LYS A 404 -25.61 -3.65 -38.51
C LYS A 404 -24.92 -2.99 -37.30
N ASP A 405 -25.51 -1.87 -36.86
CA ASP A 405 -25.02 -1.01 -35.77
C ASP A 405 -23.50 -0.75 -35.86
N LEU A 406 -23.06 -0.45 -37.08
CA LEU A 406 -21.66 -0.36 -37.46
C LEU A 406 -21.43 0.89 -38.30
N VAL A 407 -20.55 1.75 -37.82
CA VAL A 407 -20.04 2.95 -38.51
C VAL A 407 -18.54 2.96 -38.21
N PRO A 408 -17.75 2.15 -38.93
CA PRO A 408 -16.33 1.98 -38.64
C PRO A 408 -15.56 3.18 -39.17
N GLU A 409 -14.66 3.72 -38.36
CA GLU A 409 -13.78 4.84 -38.75
C GLU A 409 -12.37 4.34 -39.05
N GLN A 410 -11.73 3.69 -38.09
CA GLN A 410 -10.43 3.06 -38.28
C GLN A 410 -10.47 1.60 -37.86
N LEU A 411 -9.88 0.75 -38.69
CA LEU A 411 -9.80 -0.70 -38.53
C LEU A 411 -8.33 -1.14 -38.54
N ILE A 412 -8.01 -2.11 -37.70
CA ILE A 412 -6.72 -2.79 -37.65
C ILE A 412 -6.94 -4.28 -37.38
N VAL A 413 -6.09 -5.12 -37.96
CA VAL A 413 -6.13 -6.57 -37.74
C VAL A 413 -4.93 -7.04 -36.93
N PHE A 414 -5.13 -8.09 -36.14
CA PHE A 414 -4.08 -8.79 -35.41
C PHE A 414 -4.08 -10.28 -35.79
N PRO A 415 -3.40 -10.65 -36.89
CA PRO A 415 -3.44 -11.99 -37.47
C PRO A 415 -3.05 -13.11 -36.49
N THR A 416 -1.99 -12.93 -35.71
CA THR A 416 -1.52 -13.96 -34.76
C THR A 416 -2.50 -14.22 -33.61
N LYS A 417 -3.35 -13.25 -33.27
CA LYS A 417 -4.46 -13.40 -32.31
C LYS A 417 -5.82 -13.63 -32.97
N LYS A 418 -5.88 -13.74 -34.31
CA LYS A 418 -7.11 -13.91 -35.09
C LYS A 418 -8.21 -12.90 -34.74
N SER A 419 -7.83 -11.67 -34.39
CA SER A 419 -8.74 -10.64 -33.89
C SER A 419 -8.67 -9.38 -34.75
N LEU A 420 -9.80 -8.70 -34.93
CA LEU A 420 -9.85 -7.33 -35.46
C LEU A 420 -10.23 -6.34 -34.36
N PHE A 421 -9.76 -5.11 -34.50
CA PHE A 421 -10.11 -3.99 -33.63
C PHE A 421 -10.49 -2.79 -34.48
N TRP A 422 -11.52 -2.06 -34.07
CA TRP A 422 -11.93 -0.85 -34.78
C TRP A 422 -12.52 0.20 -33.86
N VAL A 423 -12.47 1.44 -34.32
CA VAL A 423 -13.23 2.55 -33.77
C VAL A 423 -14.60 2.55 -34.42
N ASN A 424 -15.64 2.42 -33.62
CA ASN A 424 -17.03 2.51 -34.07
C ASN A 424 -17.68 3.80 -33.60
N ARG A 425 -18.42 4.48 -34.48
CA ARG A 425 -19.25 5.64 -34.11
C ARG A 425 -20.65 5.18 -33.70
N ALA A 426 -20.96 5.31 -32.41
CA ALA A 426 -22.27 4.97 -31.87
C ALA A 426 -23.34 6.01 -32.26
N LYS A 427 -24.62 5.62 -32.16
CA LYS A 427 -25.80 6.46 -32.50
C LYS A 427 -25.85 7.81 -31.78
N LYS A 428 -25.23 7.93 -30.60
CA LYS A 428 -25.14 9.18 -29.80
C LYS A 428 -23.90 10.05 -30.14
N GLY A 429 -23.19 9.73 -31.21
CA GLY A 429 -21.95 10.42 -31.62
C GLY A 429 -20.69 9.99 -30.86
N ARG A 430 -20.83 9.20 -29.78
CA ARG A 430 -19.70 8.68 -29.01
C ARG A 430 -18.93 7.62 -29.81
N ARG A 431 -17.61 7.69 -29.78
CA ARG A 431 -16.72 6.67 -30.35
C ARG A 431 -16.40 5.58 -29.32
N THR A 432 -16.41 4.32 -29.75
CA THR A 432 -16.06 3.15 -28.92
C THR A 432 -15.03 2.29 -29.63
N ILE A 433 -14.15 1.64 -28.87
CA ILE A 433 -13.24 0.63 -29.40
C ILE A 433 -13.92 -0.72 -29.27
N GLU A 434 -14.11 -1.38 -30.40
CA GLU A 434 -14.73 -2.70 -30.51
C GLU A 434 -13.72 -3.72 -31.02
N ALA A 435 -13.97 -4.99 -30.68
CA ALA A 435 -13.16 -6.12 -31.12
C ALA A 435 -14.05 -7.31 -31.50
N ALA A 436 -13.57 -8.11 -32.43
CA ALA A 436 -14.22 -9.35 -32.87
C ALA A 436 -13.14 -10.31 -33.41
N GLY A 437 -13.48 -11.59 -33.57
CA GLY A 437 -12.69 -12.53 -34.36
C GLY A 437 -12.61 -12.05 -35.81
N MET A 438 -11.51 -12.34 -36.52
CA MET A 438 -11.30 -11.93 -37.93
C MET A 438 -12.34 -12.46 -38.93
N ASP A 439 -13.18 -13.38 -38.51
CA ASP A 439 -14.36 -13.91 -39.20
C ASP A 439 -15.67 -13.18 -38.83
N GLY A 440 -15.62 -12.24 -37.88
CA GLY A 440 -16.77 -11.51 -37.33
C GLY A 440 -17.34 -12.11 -36.03
N SER A 441 -16.78 -13.20 -35.50
CA SER A 441 -17.29 -13.84 -34.28
C SER A 441 -17.01 -13.00 -33.01
N ASP A 442 -17.72 -13.31 -31.92
CA ASP A 442 -17.42 -12.79 -30.57
C ASP A 442 -17.25 -11.26 -30.48
N ARG A 443 -18.06 -10.51 -31.25
CA ARG A 443 -18.06 -9.05 -31.22
C ARG A 443 -18.33 -8.52 -29.81
N LYS A 444 -17.40 -7.71 -29.30
CA LYS A 444 -17.46 -7.10 -27.97
C LYS A 444 -16.94 -5.67 -27.99
N VAL A 445 -17.47 -4.85 -27.09
CA VAL A 445 -16.98 -3.50 -26.83
C VAL A 445 -15.86 -3.58 -25.79
N LEU A 446 -14.63 -3.18 -26.14
CA LEU A 446 -13.48 -3.29 -25.25
C LEU A 446 -13.38 -2.15 -24.25
N THR A 447 -13.70 -0.93 -24.68
CA THR A 447 -13.63 0.25 -23.82
C THR A 447 -14.52 1.35 -24.38
N ALA A 448 -15.35 1.92 -23.50
CA ALA A 448 -16.00 3.19 -23.74
C ALA A 448 -15.20 4.24 -22.98
N VAL A 449 -14.19 4.85 -23.62
CA VAL A 449 -13.42 5.92 -22.97
C VAL A 449 -14.42 7.06 -22.66
N HIS A 450 -14.57 7.40 -21.39
CA HIS A 450 -15.64 8.33 -20.94
C HIS A 450 -15.29 9.80 -21.16
N MET A 451 -14.00 10.13 -21.36
CA MET A 451 -13.53 11.51 -21.47
C MET A 451 -12.83 11.85 -22.79
N GLU A 452 -12.44 10.85 -23.59
CA GLU A 452 -11.69 11.04 -24.83
C GLU A 452 -12.30 10.21 -25.96
N GLU A 453 -12.41 10.79 -27.16
CA GLU A 453 -12.95 10.08 -28.32
C GLU A 453 -11.80 9.50 -29.15
N PRO A 454 -11.63 8.16 -29.23
CA PRO A 454 -10.55 7.55 -29.99
C PRO A 454 -10.73 7.84 -31.49
N VAL A 455 -9.66 8.28 -32.15
CA VAL A 455 -9.65 8.58 -33.60
C VAL A 455 -8.67 7.69 -34.32
N GLY A 456 -7.52 7.42 -33.69
CA GLY A 456 -6.43 6.67 -34.25
C GLY A 456 -6.19 5.34 -33.51
N LEU A 457 -5.90 4.24 -34.21
CA LEU A 457 -5.49 2.95 -33.64
C LEU A 457 -4.15 2.48 -34.21
N THR A 458 -3.32 1.86 -33.38
CA THR A 458 -2.12 1.11 -33.80
C THR A 458 -1.84 -0.04 -32.83
N LEU A 459 -1.09 -1.06 -33.29
CA LEU A 459 -0.77 -2.26 -32.52
C LEU A 459 0.73 -2.46 -32.44
N ASP A 460 1.19 -2.85 -31.26
CA ASP A 460 2.44 -3.58 -31.13
C ASP A 460 2.12 -5.08 -31.19
N TYR A 461 2.47 -5.71 -32.32
CA TYR A 461 2.20 -7.12 -32.57
C TYR A 461 3.08 -8.05 -31.73
N VAL A 462 4.24 -7.57 -31.25
CA VAL A 462 5.17 -8.35 -30.43
C VAL A 462 4.72 -8.34 -28.98
N ALA A 463 4.46 -7.15 -28.42
CA ALA A 463 3.98 -7.01 -27.06
C ALA A 463 2.47 -7.30 -26.91
N GLY A 464 1.76 -7.41 -28.04
CA GLY A 464 0.32 -7.67 -28.07
C GLY A 464 -0.52 -6.54 -27.47
N ARG A 465 -0.07 -5.29 -27.67
CA ARG A 465 -0.65 -4.08 -27.07
C ARG A 465 -1.36 -3.23 -28.12
N LEU A 466 -2.54 -2.75 -27.76
CA LEU A 466 -3.34 -1.82 -28.56
C LEU A 466 -3.13 -0.40 -28.06
N TYR A 467 -2.72 0.49 -28.96
CA TYR A 467 -2.55 1.91 -28.71
C TYR A 467 -3.60 2.69 -29.49
N TRP A 468 -4.09 3.77 -28.89
CA TRP A 468 -5.00 4.69 -29.56
C TRP A 468 -4.62 6.14 -29.27
N ILE A 469 -4.98 7.02 -30.19
CA ILE A 469 -4.98 8.47 -29.95
C ILE A 469 -6.41 8.95 -29.84
N SER A 470 -6.63 9.89 -28.93
CA SER A 470 -7.95 10.44 -28.66
C SER A 470 -7.97 11.96 -28.89
N GLU A 471 -9.13 12.48 -29.28
CA GLU A 471 -9.42 13.91 -29.24
C GLU A 471 -10.12 14.25 -27.90
N CYS A 472 -9.59 15.24 -27.16
CA CYS A 472 -10.27 15.77 -25.96
C CYS A 472 -11.51 16.56 -26.41
N LYS A 473 -12.64 16.36 -25.72
CA LYS A 473 -13.86 17.18 -25.93
C LYS A 473 -13.62 18.62 -25.47
N GLU A 474 -14.12 19.60 -26.23
CA GLU A 474 -14.00 21.04 -25.91
C GLU A 474 -14.49 21.41 -24.50
N ILE A 475 -15.40 20.63 -23.91
CA ILE A 475 -15.98 20.88 -22.58
C ILE A 475 -15.05 20.43 -21.43
N ALA A 476 -14.04 19.57 -21.70
CA ALA A 476 -13.13 18.99 -20.70
C ALA A 476 -11.70 19.55 -20.77
N VAL A 477 -11.49 20.67 -21.47
CA VAL A 477 -10.16 21.25 -21.74
C VAL A 477 -9.39 21.66 -20.46
N ARG A 478 -10.07 21.93 -19.35
CA ARG A 478 -9.41 22.25 -18.07
C ARG A 478 -8.78 21.02 -17.38
N GLU A 479 -9.39 19.84 -17.43
CA GLU A 479 -8.84 18.60 -16.84
C GLU A 479 -7.81 17.92 -17.75
N CYS A 480 -7.97 17.96 -19.08
CA CYS A 480 -6.98 17.39 -20.02
C CYS A 480 -5.61 18.13 -19.97
N ARG A 481 -5.58 19.41 -19.53
CA ARG A 481 -4.36 20.24 -19.57
C ARG A 481 -3.27 19.80 -18.59
N GLU A 482 -3.61 19.06 -17.54
CA GLU A 482 -2.65 18.65 -16.49
C GLU A 482 -2.08 17.23 -16.67
N ARG A 483 -2.63 16.41 -17.58
CA ARG A 483 -2.24 14.99 -17.74
C ARG A 483 -1.42 14.66 -18.99
N THR A 484 -1.03 15.65 -19.79
CA THR A 484 -0.33 15.45 -21.08
C THR A 484 1.19 15.40 -20.96
N TRP A 485 1.73 14.52 -20.10
CA TRP A 485 3.13 14.08 -20.21
C TRP A 485 3.27 12.63 -19.73
N TYR A 486 2.81 11.67 -20.54
CA TYR A 486 3.35 10.32 -20.50
C TYR A 486 3.96 10.01 -21.87
N ASN A 487 5.27 9.78 -21.84
CA ASN A 487 6.11 9.51 -23.00
C ASN A 487 5.61 8.27 -23.75
N VAL A 488 4.87 8.46 -24.85
CA VAL A 488 4.81 7.49 -25.94
C VAL A 488 5.70 8.05 -27.04
N TRP A 489 6.89 7.47 -27.17
CA TRP A 489 7.76 7.70 -28.33
C TRP A 489 7.13 7.05 -29.56
N MET A 490 6.18 7.75 -30.18
CA MET A 490 6.01 7.74 -31.63
C MET A 490 5.97 9.20 -32.04
N GLN A 491 6.92 9.60 -32.88
CA GLN A 491 7.01 10.95 -33.43
C GLN A 491 5.76 11.25 -34.28
N THR A 492 4.67 11.62 -33.63
CA THR A 492 3.70 12.55 -34.22
C THR A 492 4.26 13.95 -34.00
N VAL A 493 4.97 14.44 -35.02
CA VAL A 493 5.34 15.86 -35.10
C VAL A 493 4.03 16.66 -35.22
N ARG A 494 3.49 17.12 -34.09
CA ARG A 494 2.68 18.35 -34.06
C ARG A 494 3.66 19.50 -33.87
N TYR A 495 4.02 20.15 -34.96
CA TYR A 495 4.62 21.48 -34.91
C TYR A 495 3.60 22.44 -34.25
N ARG A 496 3.88 22.90 -33.03
CA ARG A 496 3.35 24.18 -32.55
C ARG A 496 4.40 25.22 -32.90
N SER A 497 4.00 26.13 -33.77
CA SER A 497 4.68 27.34 -34.20
C SER A 497 5.38 28.08 -33.07
N TYR A 498 6.70 28.26 -33.21
CA TYR A 498 7.41 29.43 -32.72
C TYR A 498 7.99 30.15 -33.94
N LEU A 499 7.38 31.30 -34.24
CA LEU A 499 7.92 32.50 -34.89
C LEU A 499 8.90 32.31 -36.08
N TYR A 500 8.36 32.35 -37.30
CA TYR A 500 8.89 33.22 -38.36
C TYR A 500 7.71 33.87 -39.09
N ASN A 501 7.73 35.20 -39.16
CA ASN A 501 6.71 36.04 -39.80
C ASN A 501 6.61 35.77 -41.30
N VAL A 502 5.48 35.23 -41.77
CA VAL A 502 4.93 35.48 -43.12
C VAL A 502 3.40 35.39 -43.02
N PRO A 503 2.62 36.38 -43.52
CA PRO A 503 1.18 36.45 -43.28
C PRO A 503 0.39 35.73 -44.38
N VAL A 504 -0.46 34.74 -44.02
CA VAL A 504 -1.61 34.34 -44.85
C VAL A 504 -2.79 33.94 -43.95
N THR A 505 -3.97 34.40 -44.36
CA THR A 505 -5.29 34.41 -43.72
C THR A 505 -5.97 33.03 -43.56
N PRO A 506 -7.04 32.91 -42.73
CA PRO A 506 -7.48 31.65 -42.16
C PRO A 506 -8.53 30.92 -43.01
N ALA A 507 -8.40 29.60 -43.12
CA ALA A 507 -9.51 28.70 -43.44
C ALA A 507 -9.43 27.42 -42.57
N SER A 508 -10.61 27.07 -42.05
CA SER A 508 -11.00 26.02 -41.09
C SER A 508 -10.32 24.64 -41.16
N PRO A 509 -10.06 23.95 -40.02
CA PRO A 509 -9.57 22.58 -40.03
C PRO A 509 -10.65 21.54 -39.66
N THR A 510 -10.85 20.55 -40.53
CA THR A 510 -11.21 19.18 -40.15
C THR A 510 -10.09 18.28 -40.67
N THR A 511 -9.34 17.66 -39.76
CA THR A 511 -8.13 16.89 -40.07
C THR A 511 -8.21 15.52 -39.42
N GLY A 512 -8.32 14.47 -40.23
CA GLY A 512 -8.05 13.08 -39.84
C GLY A 512 -6.83 12.59 -40.64
N PHE A 513 -5.86 11.98 -39.95
CA PHE A 513 -4.62 11.46 -40.50
C PHE A 513 -4.43 10.02 -40.01
N GLY A 514 -4.24 9.07 -40.93
CA GLY A 514 -3.85 7.70 -40.61
C GLY A 514 -2.35 7.50 -40.81
N LEU A 515 -1.63 7.10 -39.75
CA LEU A 515 -0.26 6.60 -39.83
C LEU A 515 -0.29 5.07 -39.78
N SER A 516 0.28 4.40 -40.78
CA SER A 516 0.59 2.97 -40.73
C SER A 516 2.09 2.81 -40.50
N VAL A 517 2.47 2.58 -39.24
CA VAL A 517 3.87 2.34 -38.84
C VAL A 517 4.02 0.86 -38.56
N ARG A 518 4.92 0.20 -39.29
CA ARG A 518 5.44 -1.12 -38.91
C ARG A 518 6.83 -0.86 -38.31
N GLY A 519 6.97 -1.10 -37.02
CA GLY A 519 8.28 -1.36 -36.43
C GLY A 519 8.72 -2.74 -36.90
N PHE A 520 9.83 -2.80 -37.61
CA PHE A 520 10.56 -4.06 -37.81
C PHE A 520 11.02 -4.60 -36.48
#